data_AF-A0A3B8VK65-F1
#
_entry.id   AF-A0A3B8VK65-F1
#
_cell.length_a   1.000
_cell.length_b   1.000
_cell.length_c   1.000
_cell.angle_alpha   90.00
_cell.angle_beta   90.00
_cell.angle_gamma   90.00
#
_symmetry.space_group_name_H-M   'P 1'
#
loop_
_entity.id
_entity.type
_entity.pdbx_description
1 polymer ?
#
loop_
_entity_poly.entity_id
_entity_poly.type
_entity_poly.pdbx_seq_one_letter_code
_entity_poly.pdbx_strand_id
1 'polypeptide(L)' 'MASTNEWVGTVGVHFGDLPLPRVDRTKRHELMDIVAIALCAVICGADNWVDI' A
#
# COMPACT_ATOMS: atom_id res chain seq x y z
N MET A 1 -10.76 9.07 -16.50
CA MET A 1 -9.30 9.09 -16.74
C MET A 1 -8.63 8.69 -15.43
N ALA A 2 -8.68 7.39 -15.09
CA ALA A 2 -7.90 6.87 -13.98
C ALA A 2 -6.47 6.74 -14.49
N SER A 3 -5.53 7.41 -13.84
CA SER A 3 -4.10 7.18 -14.01
C SER A 3 -3.87 5.67 -13.91
N THR A 4 -3.44 5.04 -14.99
CA THR A 4 -2.84 3.71 -14.95
C THR A 4 -1.57 3.86 -14.14
N ASN A 5 -1.73 3.64 -12.85
CA ASN A 5 -0.68 3.68 -11.86
C ASN A 5 0.45 2.75 -12.30
N GLU A 6 1.56 3.36 -12.73
CA GLU A 6 2.77 2.74 -13.27
C GLU A 6 3.59 2.09 -12.13
N TRP A 7 2.96 1.24 -11.31
CA TRP A 7 3.66 0.49 -10.26
C TRP A 7 4.55 -0.58 -10.88
N VAL A 8 5.70 -0.15 -11.43
CA VAL A 8 6.74 -1.04 -11.96
C VAL A 8 7.57 -1.54 -10.78
N GLY A 9 7.16 -2.67 -10.20
CA GLY A 9 7.87 -3.32 -9.10
C GLY A 9 7.12 -4.52 -8.52
N THR A 10 7.84 -5.40 -7.82
CA THR A 10 7.30 -6.66 -7.28
C THR A 10 6.06 -6.45 -6.39
N VAL A 11 6.06 -5.40 -5.56
CA VAL A 11 4.90 -5.08 -4.71
C VAL A 11 3.67 -4.72 -5.54
N GLY A 12 3.83 -3.89 -6.57
CA GLY A 12 2.73 -3.52 -7.48
C GLY A 12 2.15 -4.70 -8.24
N VAL A 13 3.01 -5.64 -8.67
CA VAL A 13 2.59 -6.87 -9.36
C VAL A 13 1.73 -7.76 -8.46
N HIS A 14 2.05 -7.87 -7.17
CA HIS A 14 1.34 -8.76 -6.26
C HIS A 14 0.15 -8.11 -5.55
N PHE A 15 0.18 -6.78 -5.35
CA PHE A 15 -0.81 -6.06 -4.54
C PHE A 15 -1.60 -4.99 -5.32
N GLY A 16 -1.33 -4.80 -6.61
CA GLY A 16 -1.97 -3.77 -7.43
C GLY A 16 -3.49 -3.91 -7.57
N ASP A 17 -3.99 -5.14 -7.52
CA ASP A 17 -5.43 -5.45 -7.62
C ASP A 17 -6.14 -5.45 -6.25
N LEU A 18 -5.47 -5.01 -5.19
CA LEU A 18 -6.12 -4.88 -3.89
C LEU A 18 -7.32 -3.93 -3.99
N PRO A 19 -8.51 -4.33 -3.48
CA PRO A 19 -9.65 -3.44 -3.45
C PRO A 19 -9.28 -2.17 -2.68
N LEU A 20 -9.77 -1.03 -3.15
CA LEU A 20 -9.62 0.26 -2.48
C LEU A 20 -10.85 0.53 -1.61
N PRO A 21 -10.92 0.04 -0.36
CA PRO A 21 -12.08 0.26 0.52
C PRO A 21 -12.16 1.71 1.03
N ARG A 22 -11.10 2.50 0.83
CA ARG A 22 -11.00 3.87 1.31
C ARG A 22 -11.73 4.82 0.37
N VAL A 23 -12.64 5.62 0.94
CA VAL A 23 -13.35 6.67 0.20
C VAL A 23 -12.33 7.70 -0.31
N ASP A 24 -12.45 8.16 -1.56
CA ASP A 24 -11.50 9.09 -2.19
C ASP A 24 -11.22 10.34 -1.36
N ARG A 25 -12.26 10.94 -0.75
CA ARG A 25 -12.12 12.11 0.14
C ARG A 25 -11.25 11.89 1.39
N THR A 26 -10.94 10.63 1.72
CA THR A 26 -10.15 10.23 2.88
C THR A 26 -8.74 9.73 2.52
N LYS A 27 -8.39 9.72 1.24
CA LYS A 27 -7.07 9.29 0.77
C LYS A 27 -6.03 10.38 1.04
N ARG A 28 -5.25 10.21 2.12
CA ARG A 28 -4.05 11.04 2.40
C ARG A 28 -2.78 10.47 1.77
N HIS A 29 -2.73 9.15 1.63
CA HIS A 29 -1.61 8.39 1.07
C HIS A 29 -2.13 7.35 0.09
N GLU A 30 -1.30 7.01 -0.90
CA GLU A 30 -1.59 5.94 -1.85
C GLU A 30 -1.63 4.58 -1.14
N LEU A 31 -2.44 3.64 -1.66
CA LEU A 31 -2.54 2.30 -1.04
C LEU A 31 -1.20 1.58 -1.08
N MET A 32 -0.48 1.67 -2.20
CA MET A 32 0.78 0.97 -2.36
C MET A 32 1.88 1.52 -1.45
N ASP A 33 1.91 2.82 -1.17
CA ASP A 33 2.87 3.40 -0.22
C ASP A 33 2.67 2.80 1.19
N ILE A 34 1.41 2.68 1.62
CA ILE A 34 1.07 2.08 2.91
C ILE A 34 1.45 0.59 2.93
N VAL A 35 1.17 -0.15 1.85
CA VAL A 35 1.52 -1.57 1.73
C VAL A 35 3.04 -1.78 1.77
N ALA A 36 3.81 -0.93 1.09
CA ALA A 36 5.26 -0.99 1.09
C ALA A 36 5.84 -0.77 2.50
N ILE A 37 5.35 0.26 3.23
CA ILE A 37 5.77 0.54 4.61
C ILE A 37 5.43 -0.62 5.54
N ALA A 38 4.20 -1.13 5.47
CA ALA A 38 3.77 -2.25 6.30
C ALA A 38 4.61 -3.52 6.03
N LEU A 39 4.93 -3.81 4.76
CA LEU A 39 5.78 -4.94 4.41
C LEU A 39 7.19 -4.79 5.00
N CYS A 40 7.79 -3.61 4.88
CA CYS A 40 9.08 -3.32 5.50
C CYS A 40 9.03 -3.53 7.02
N ALA A 41 7.99 -3.02 7.69
CA ALA A 41 7.85 -3.17 9.13
C ALA A 41 7.67 -4.63 9.57
N VAL A 42 6.83 -5.41 8.88
CA VAL A 42 6.63 -6.84 9.17
C VAL A 42 7.92 -7.63 8.98
N ILE A 43 8.71 -7.35 7.94
CA ILE A 43 10.03 -7.98 7.73
C ILE A 43 11.00 -7.62 8.85
N CYS A 44 10.92 -6.41 9.39
CA CYS A 44 11.69 -5.97 10.55
C CYS A 44 11.17 -6.50 11.90
N GLY A 45 10.08 -7.28 11.91
CA GLY A 45 9.52 -7.89 13.11
C GLY A 45 8.48 -7.05 13.85
N ALA A 46 7.85 -6.08 13.20
CA ALA A 46 6.69 -5.38 13.76
C ALA A 46 5.49 -6.34 13.89
N ASP A 47 4.87 -6.38 15.06
CA ASP A 47 3.73 -7.26 15.34
C ASP A 47 2.38 -6.52 15.18
N ASN A 48 2.40 -5.19 15.20
CA ASN A 48 1.18 -4.39 15.13
C ASN A 48 1.42 -2.97 14.56
N TRP A 49 0.34 -2.21 14.35
CA TRP A 49 0.38 -0.87 13.77
C TRP A 49 1.02 0.21 14.65
N VAL A 50 1.17 -0.02 15.95
CA VAL A 50 1.89 0.90 16.86
C VAL A 50 3.40 0.84 16.62
N ASP A 51 3.88 -0.27 16.05
CA ASP A 51 5.28 -0.47 15.71
C ASP A 51 5.66 0.08 14.31
N ILE A 52 4.68 0.58 13.55
CA ILE A 52 4.80 1.06 12.15
C ILE A 52 4.84 2.59 12.07
#